data_AF-W2V9G2-F1
#
_entry.id   AF-W2V9G2-F1
#
_cell.length_a   1.000
_cell.length_b   1.000
_cell.length_c   1.000
_cell.angle_alpha   90.00
_cell.angle_beta   90.00
_cell.angle_gamma   90.00
#
_symmetry.space_group_name_H-M   'P 1'
#
loop_
_entity.id
_entity.type
_entity.pdbx_description
1 polymer ?
#
loop_
_entity_poly.entity_id
_entity_poly.type
_entity_poly.pdbx_seq_one_letter_code
_entity_poly.pdbx_strand_id
1 'polypeptide(L)' 'MKGIDVIYKKQILTLTRFWGDNRLCLFAKNPSQIHIPKMEFVGGYPNERCIFIDNLTDDEKAEITDLNGRNISLQEIGI' A
#
# COMPACT_ATOMS: atom_id res chain seq x y z
N MET A 1 -5.98 -11.73 4.14
CA MET A 1 -4.99 -10.96 4.91
C MET A 1 -5.74 -9.82 5.58
N LYS A 2 -5.58 -9.61 6.89
CA LYS A 2 -6.17 -8.42 7.54
C LYS A 2 -5.26 -7.25 7.18
N GLY A 3 -5.83 -6.23 6.56
CA GLY A 3 -5.14 -4.97 6.24
C GLY A 3 -6.05 -3.80 6.56
N ILE A 4 -5.50 -2.59 6.51
CA ILE A 4 -6.27 -1.36 6.73
C ILE A 4 -6.34 -0.58 5.43
N ASP A 5 -7.50 0.05 5.17
CA ASP A 5 -7.63 0.93 4.02
C ASP A 5 -6.98 2.28 4.32
N VAL A 6 -6.19 2.75 3.36
CA VAL A 6 -5.42 4.00 3.45
C VAL A 6 -5.55 4.78 2.15
N ILE A 7 -5.31 6.07 2.21
CA ILE A 7 -5.25 6.96 1.05
C ILE A 7 -3.79 7.20 0.69
N TYR A 8 -3.43 6.98 -0.57
CA TYR A 8 -2.14 7.34 -1.14
C TYR A 8 -2.34 7.81 -2.58
N LYS A 9 -1.72 8.92 -2.99
CA LYS A 9 -1.91 9.54 -4.32
C LYS A 9 -3.40 9.67 -4.73
N LYS A 10 -4.26 10.06 -3.77
CA LYS A 10 -5.72 10.21 -3.93
C LYS A 10 -6.48 8.90 -4.27
N GLN A 11 -5.86 7.75 -4.04
CA GLN A 11 -6.43 6.43 -4.28
C GLN A 11 -6.55 5.66 -2.96
N ILE A 12 -7.61 4.86 -2.82
CA ILE A 12 -7.76 3.96 -1.67
C ILE A 12 -7.02 2.66 -1.96
N LEU A 13 -6.02 2.36 -1.15
CA LEU A 13 -5.23 1.13 -1.19
C LEU A 13 -5.37 0.39 0.15
N THR A 14 -4.98 -0.87 0.20
CA THR A 14 -4.95 -1.64 1.45
C THR A 14 -3.51 -1.77 1.93
N LEU A 15 -3.18 -1.13 3.06
CA LEU A 15 -1.92 -1.37 3.74
C LEU A 15 -1.98 -2.74 4.43
N THR A 16 -1.08 -3.64 4.05
CA THR A 16 -1.00 -5.02 4.54
C THR A 16 0.43 -5.52 4.49
N ARG A 17 0.71 -6.66 5.12
CA ARG A 17 1.92 -7.45 4.83
C ARG A 17 1.72 -8.27 3.57
N PHE A 18 2.70 -8.27 2.67
CA PHE A 18 2.72 -9.13 1.50
C PHE A 18 2.96 -10.59 1.92
N TRP A 19 2.23 -11.53 1.32
CA TRP A 19 2.25 -12.94 1.75
C TRP A 19 3.53 -13.69 1.38
N GLY A 20 4.28 -13.23 0.37
CA GLY A 20 5.48 -13.92 -0.12
C GLY A 20 6.72 -13.71 0.76
N ASP A 21 6.86 -12.54 1.39
CA ASP A 21 8.07 -12.17 2.14
C ASP A 21 7.79 -11.33 3.41
N ASN A 22 6.52 -11.15 3.77
CA ASN A 22 6.07 -10.42 4.96
C ASN A 22 6.40 -8.91 5.00
N ARG A 23 6.87 -8.32 3.89
CA ARG A 23 7.10 -6.87 3.79
C ARG A 23 5.79 -6.10 3.79
N LEU A 24 5.80 -4.89 4.35
CA LEU A 24 4.64 -3.99 4.28
C LEU A 24 4.50 -3.44 2.86
N CYS A 25 3.27 -3.40 2.37
CA CYS A 25 2.95 -2.88 1.06
C CYS A 25 1.56 -2.22 1.03
N LEU A 26 1.38 -1.31 0.07
CA LEU A 26 0.09 -0.78 -0.34
C LEU A 26 -0.45 -1.65 -1.48
N PHE A 27 -1.42 -2.50 -1.15
CA PHE A 27 -2.04 -3.44 -2.09
C PHE A 27 -3.12 -2.73 -2.92
N ALA A 28 -3.11 -2.98 -4.23
CA ALA A 28 -4.11 -2.44 -5.15
C ALA A 28 -5.49 -3.08 -4.94
N LYS A 29 -6.53 -2.27 -4.84
CA LYS A 29 -7.94 -2.72 -4.74
C LYS A 29 -8.62 -2.81 -6.10
N ASN A 30 -8.16 -2.03 -7.08
CA ASN A 30 -8.77 -1.89 -8.39
C ASN A 30 -7.73 -2.02 -9.52
N PRO A 31 -8.07 -2.64 -10.66
CA PRO A 31 -7.16 -2.75 -11.82
C PRO A 31 -6.66 -1.40 -12.37
N SER A 32 -7.42 -0.31 -12.23
CA SER A 32 -6.98 1.01 -12.72
C SER A 32 -5.76 1.57 -11.97
N GLN A 33 -5.48 1.06 -10.76
CA GLN A 33 -4.39 1.51 -9.89
C GLN A 33 -3.01 1.01 -10.35
N ILE A 34 -2.94 0.19 -11.41
CA ILE A 34 -1.67 -0.29 -11.97
C ILE A 34 -0.74 0.84 -12.45
N HIS A 35 -1.29 2.02 -12.72
CA HIS A 35 -0.54 3.19 -13.23
C HIS A 35 0.05 4.06 -12.12
N ILE A 36 -0.18 3.73 -10.84
CA ILE A 36 0.47 4.45 -9.74
C ILE A 36 1.98 4.14 -9.80
N PRO A 37 2.87 5.16 -9.72
CA PRO A 37 4.30 4.92 -9.69
C PRO A 37 4.72 3.91 -8.62
N LYS A 38 5.75 3.11 -8.91
CA LYS A 38 6.30 2.06 -8.02
C LYS A 38 5.34 0.89 -7.73
N MET A 39 4.26 0.77 -8.51
CA MET A 39 3.37 -0.39 -8.46
C MET A 39 4.06 -1.61 -9.09
N GLU A 40 4.25 -2.65 -8.30
CA GLU A 40 4.91 -3.89 -8.68
C GLU A 40 3.89 -5.03 -8.82
N PHE A 41 4.16 -5.94 -9.76
CA PHE A 41 3.39 -7.18 -9.91
C PHE A 41 3.94 -8.22 -8.94
N VAL A 42 3.09 -8.77 -8.08
CA VAL A 42 3.52 -9.59 -6.94
C VAL A 42 2.83 -10.96 -6.86
N GLY A 43 2.07 -11.38 -7.87
CA GLY A 43 1.25 -12.58 -7.78
C GLY A 43 0.98 -13.29 -9.10
N GLY A 44 0.05 -14.24 -9.08
CA GLY A 44 -0.34 -15.03 -10.26
C GLY A 44 -1.43 -14.37 -11.09
N TYR A 45 -2.15 -13.39 -10.54
CA TYR A 45 -3.24 -12.70 -11.24
C TYR A 45 -2.88 -11.23 -11.56
N PRO A 46 -3.31 -10.69 -12.73
CA PRO A 46 -2.95 -9.34 -13.18
C PRO A 46 -3.22 -8.19 -12.19
N ASN A 47 -4.17 -8.39 -11.28
CA ASN A 47 -4.60 -7.44 -10.25
C ASN A 47 -3.84 -7.59 -8.92
N GLU A 48 -2.97 -8.59 -8.76
CA GLU A 48 -2.13 -8.75 -7.58
C GLU A 48 -0.90 -7.84 -7.70
N ARG A 49 -1.09 -6.61 -7.23
CA ARG A 49 -0.07 -5.56 -7.31
C ARG A 49 0.08 -4.81 -6.00
N CYS A 50 1.32 -4.40 -5.74
CA CYS A 50 1.72 -3.77 -4.49
C CYS A 50 2.72 -2.65 -4.75
N ILE A 51 2.66 -1.61 -3.93
CA ILE A 51 3.77 -0.68 -3.74
C ILE A 51 4.41 -1.04 -2.41
N PHE A 52 5.65 -1.53 -2.41
CA PHE A 52 6.32 -1.83 -1.15
C PHE A 52 6.75 -0.55 -0.44
N ILE A 53 6.59 -0.53 0.89
CA ILE A 53 6.84 0.64 1.73
C ILE A 53 8.34 1.01 1.79
N ASP A 54 9.22 0.01 1.64
CA ASP A 54 10.68 0.19 1.57
C ASP A 54 11.13 0.97 0.32
N ASN A 55 10.35 0.90 -0.76
CA ASN A 55 10.60 1.61 -2.02
C ASN A 55 10.08 3.07 -2.01
N LEU A 56 9.40 3.50 -0.94
CA LEU A 56 8.92 4.87 -0.78
C LEU A 56 9.95 5.75 -0.07
N THR A 57 10.06 7.00 -0.53
CA THR A 57 10.78 8.05 0.21
C THR A 57 10.00 8.42 1.47
N ASP A 58 10.64 9.15 2.39
CA ASP A 58 9.95 9.58 3.61
C ASP A 58 8.82 10.58 3.32
N ASP A 59 8.96 11.42 2.29
CA ASP A 59 7.90 12.30 1.81
C ASP A 59 6.70 11.50 1.27
N GLU A 60 6.95 10.45 0.48
CA GLU A 60 5.88 9.58 -0.03
C GLU A 60 5.19 8.80 1.09
N LYS A 61 5.93 8.36 2.11
CA LYS A 61 5.35 7.73 3.30
C LYS A 61 4.46 8.71 4.06
N ALA A 62 4.85 9.98 4.15
CA ALA A 62 4.07 11.03 4.80
C ALA A 62 2.78 11.39 4.05
N GLU A 63 2.64 11.02 2.77
CA GLU A 63 1.38 11.15 2.04
C GLU A 63 0.36 10.03 2.37
N ILE A 64 0.80 8.96 3.03
CA ILE A 64 -0.08 7.84 3.39
C ILE A 64 -0.92 8.24 4.60
N THR A 65 -2.24 8.27 4.40
CA THR A 65 -3.19 8.69 5.42
C THR A 65 -4.29 7.65 5.62
N ASP A 66 -4.98 7.71 6.76
CA ASP A 66 -6.23 6.98 6.94
C ASP A 66 -7.34 7.57 6.04
N LEU A 67 -8.53 6.98 6.07
CA LEU A 67 -9.67 7.46 5.29
C LEU A 67 -10.17 8.87 5.70
N ASN A 68 -9.72 9.40 6.84
CA ASN A 68 -10.02 10.75 7.32
C ASN A 68 -8.90 11.76 6.99
N GLY A 69 -7.84 11.34 6.30
CA GLY A 69 -6.69 12.19 5.98
C GLY A 69 -5.69 12.37 7.13
N ARG A 70 -5.73 11.52 8.16
CA ARG A 70 -4.76 11.54 9.26
C ARG A 70 -3.56 10.68 8.90
N ASN A 71 -2.35 11.18 9.15
CA ASN A 71 -1.13 10.41 8.95
C ASN A 71 -1.14 9.17 9.83
N ILE A 72 -0.76 8.04 9.25
CA ILE A 72 -0.66 6.77 9.96
C ILE A 72 0.79 6.50 10.35
N SER A 73 1.01 6.08 11.59
CA SER A 73 2.32 5.63 12.04
C SER A 73 2.51 4.17 11.62
N LEU A 74 3.35 3.92 10.63
CA LEU A 74 3.67 2.57 10.14
C LEU A 74 4.27 1.66 11.23
N GLN A 75 4.80 2.23 12.32
CA GLN A 75 5.36 1.50 13.46
C GLN A 75 4.28 0.95 14.41
N GLU A 76 3.11 1.61 14.50
CA GLU A 76 1.99 1.19 15.37
C GLU A 76 1.08 0.16 14.70
N ILE A 77 1.27 -0.04 13.40
CA ILE A 77 0.48 -0.92 12.57
C ILE A 77 1.01 -2.34 12.78
N GLY A 78 0.53 -2.97 13.86
CA GLY A 78 0.76 -4.39 14.21
C GLY A 78 0.08 -5.38 13.27
N ILE A 79 0.04 -5.07 11.98
CA ILE A 79 -0.23 -6.02 10.90
C ILE A 79 1.03 -6.85 10.72
#